data_AF-A0A382IRC0-F1
#
_entry.id   AF-A0A382IRC0-F1
#
_cell.length_a   1.000
_cell.length_b   1.000
_cell.length_c   1.000
_cell.angle_alpha   90.00
_cell.angle_beta   90.00
_cell.angle_gamma   90.00
#
_symmetry.space_group_name_H-M   'P 1'
#
loop_
_entity.id
_entity.type
_entity.pdbx_description
1 polymer ?
#
loop_
_entity_poly.entity_id
_entity_poly.type
_entity_poly.pdbx_seq_one_letter_code
_entity_poly.pdbx_strand_id
1 'polypeptide(L)' 'MDKDLLAKAKSLGFSDRQIAHLTQSTESEVRAERHALGLVPGFRLVDTCAAEFEAYTPYYYSSY' A
#
# COMPACT_ATOMS: atom_id res chain seq x y z
N MET A 1 -12.35 10.99 -0.41
CA MET A 1 -12.10 10.35 0.91
C MET A 1 -10.99 11.12 1.61
N ASP A 2 -11.00 11.16 2.94
CA ASP A 2 -9.88 11.77 3.68
C ASP A 2 -8.58 10.98 3.44
N LYS A 3 -7.48 11.71 3.21
CA LYS A 3 -6.18 11.10 2.84
C LYS A 3 -5.65 10.22 3.97
N ASP A 4 -5.76 10.69 5.20
CA ASP A 4 -5.22 9.98 6.37
C ASP A 4 -6.02 8.71 6.65
N LEU A 5 -7.34 8.76 6.48
CA LEU A 5 -8.20 7.58 6.53
C LEU A 5 -7.84 6.54 5.47
N LEU A 6 -7.66 6.95 4.22
CA LEU A 6 -7.29 6.04 3.13
C LEU A 6 -5.90 5.43 3.38
N ALA A 7 -4.92 6.24 3.81
CA ALA A 7 -3.58 5.75 4.17
C ALA A 7 -3.64 4.71 5.29
N LYS A 8 -4.42 4.96 6.34
CA LYS A 8 -4.63 4.02 7.45
C LYS A 8 -5.31 2.73 7.00
N ALA A 9 -6.30 2.81 6.11
CA ALA A 9 -6.93 1.61 5.56
C ALA A 9 -5.92 0.75 4.77
N LYS A 10 -5.06 1.39 3.96
CA LYS A 10 -4.02 0.69 3.20
C LYS A 10 -2.94 0.06 4.08
N SER A 11 -2.49 0.74 5.14
CA SER A 11 -1.51 0.18 6.09
C SER A 11 -2.07 -0.98 6.91
N LEU A 12 -3.40 -1.03 7.11
CA LEU A 12 -4.09 -2.18 7.70
C LEU A 12 -4.35 -3.33 6.71
N GLY A 13 -3.94 -3.20 5.44
CA GLY A 13 -4.05 -4.24 4.43
C GLY A 13 -5.37 -4.28 3.66
N PHE A 14 -6.23 -3.27 3.77
CA PHE A 14 -7.46 -3.21 2.98
C PHE A 14 -7.13 -3.07 1.48
N SER A 15 -7.69 -3.96 0.67
CA SER A 15 -7.63 -3.89 -0.79
C SER A 15 -8.49 -2.76 -1.34
N ASP A 16 -8.13 -2.24 -2.52
CA ASP A 16 -8.92 -1.20 -3.20
C ASP A 16 -10.36 -1.73 -3.47
N ARG A 17 -10.52 -3.03 -3.73
CA ARG A 17 -11.81 -3.72 -3.86
C ARG A 17 -12.65 -3.72 -2.58
N GLN A 18 -12.05 -3.98 -1.41
CA GLN A 18 -12.76 -3.94 -0.13
C GLN A 18 -13.22 -2.53 0.21
N ILE A 19 -12.36 -1.54 -0.01
CA ILE A 19 -12.68 -0.12 0.20
C ILE A 19 -13.81 0.29 -0.74
N ALA A 20 -13.74 -0.10 -2.01
CA ALA A 20 -14.77 0.17 -3.00
C ALA A 20 -16.14 -0.39 -2.58
N HIS A 21 -16.16 -1.64 -2.11
CA HIS A 21 -17.37 -2.27 -1.60
C HIS A 21 -17.97 -1.51 -0.40
N LEU A 22 -17.14 -1.08 0.56
CA LEU A 22 -17.59 -0.36 1.75
C LEU A 22 -18.04 1.09 1.47
N THR A 23 -17.52 1.69 0.41
CA THR A 23 -17.79 3.09 0.03
C THR A 23 -18.79 3.22 -1.12
N GLN A 24 -19.35 2.10 -1.59
CA GLN A 24 -20.26 2.05 -2.74
C GLN A 24 -19.66 2.68 -4.01
N SER A 25 -18.35 2.50 -4.20
CA SER A 25 -17.61 2.95 -5.37
C SER A 25 -17.04 1.75 -6.13
N THR A 26 -16.35 2.02 -7.23
CA THR A 26 -15.63 1.00 -8.00
C THR A 26 -14.17 0.91 -7.57
N GLU A 27 -13.56 -0.26 -7.73
CA GLU A 27 -12.12 -0.45 -7.46
C GLU A 27 -11.25 0.53 -8.26
N SER A 28 -11.64 0.83 -9.49
CA SER A 28 -10.96 1.79 -10.38
C SER A 28 -10.99 3.21 -9.83
N GLU A 29 -12.12 3.65 -9.26
CA GLU A 29 -12.26 4.99 -8.64
C GLU A 29 -11.38 5.10 -7.39
N VAL A 30 -11.43 4.11 -6.50
CA VAL A 30 -10.58 4.06 -5.30
C VAL A 30 -9.10 4.05 -5.69
N ARG A 31 -8.74 3.28 -6.72
CA ARG A 31 -7.38 3.23 -7.25
C ARG A 31 -6.95 4.60 -7.79
N ALA A 32 -7.78 5.23 -8.62
CA ALA A 32 -7.48 6.55 -9.18
C ALA A 32 -7.30 7.60 -8.09
N GLU A 33 -8.18 7.62 -7.09
CA GLU A 33 -8.08 8.52 -5.94
C GLU A 33 -6.79 8.26 -5.14
N ARG A 34 -6.49 7.00 -4.84
CA ARG A 34 -5.27 6.60 -4.13
C ARG A 34 -4.01 7.09 -4.87
N HIS A 35 -3.96 6.93 -6.20
CA HIS A 35 -2.86 7.42 -7.02
C HIS A 35 -2.79 8.96 -7.07
N ALA A 36 -3.92 9.65 -7.17
CA ALA A 36 -3.98 11.12 -7.14
C ALA A 36 -3.46 11.71 -5.82
N LEU A 37 -3.64 10.99 -4.71
CA LEU A 37 -3.14 11.35 -3.38
C LEU A 37 -1.67 10.95 -3.15
N GLY A 38 -1.01 10.31 -4.12
CA GLY A 38 0.36 9.81 -4.01
C GLY A 38 0.52 8.60 -3.09
N LEU A 39 -0.56 7.89 -2.77
CA LEU A 39 -0.55 6.73 -1.88
C LEU A 39 -0.17 5.47 -2.68
N VAL A 40 1.12 5.22 -2.86
CA VAL A 40 1.64 4.03 -3.53
C VAL A 40 2.41 3.16 -2.53
N PRO A 41 2.37 1.82 -2.65
CA PRO A 41 3.14 0.97 -1.76
C PRO A 41 4.63 1.14 -2.04
N GLY A 42 5.43 1.14 -0.98
CA GLY A 42 6.87 0.96 -1.08
C GLY A 42 7.22 -0.52 -1.22
N PHE A 43 8.40 -0.80 -1.76
CA PHE A 43 8.98 -2.14 -1.75
C PHE A 43 10.11 -2.18 -0.73
N ARG A 44 10.13 -3.23 0.09
CA ARG A 44 11.14 -3.45 1.13
C ARG A 44 11.91 -4.72 0.79
N LEU A 45 13.22 -4.69 1.01
CA LEU A 45 14.12 -5.81 0.80
C LEU A 45 14.07 -6.75 2.01
N VAL A 46 14.17 -8.05 1.74
CA VAL A 46 14.37 -9.07 2.77
C VAL A 46 15.87 -9.33 2.92
N ASP A 47 16.42 -8.97 4.07
CA ASP A 47 17.86 -8.97 4.35
C ASP A 47 18.28 -9.90 5.51
N THR A 48 17.33 -10.59 6.14
CA THR A 48 17.49 -11.46 7.34
C THR A 48 17.93 -10.78 8.64
N CYS A 49 18.38 -9.52 8.58
CA CYS A 49 19.05 -8.82 9.67
C CYS A 49 18.44 -7.44 9.99
N ALA A 50 17.24 -7.15 9.48
CA ALA A 50 16.54 -5.88 9.72
C ALA A 50 17.39 -4.66 9.33
N ALA A 51 18.00 -4.73 8.15
CA ALA A 51 18.87 -3.73 7.55
C ALA A 51 20.17 -3.43 8.30
N GLU A 52 20.64 -4.33 9.19
CA GLU A 52 21.98 -4.21 9.79
C GLU A 52 23.08 -4.24 8.70
N PHE A 53 22.90 -5.09 7.69
CA PHE A 53 23.82 -5.25 6.56
C PHE A 53 23.10 -5.15 5.22
N GLU A 54 23.85 -4.74 4.19
CA GLU A 54 23.33 -4.69 2.82
C GLU A 54 23.17 -6.11 2.26
N ALA A 55 21.95 -6.42 1.78
CA ALA A 55 21.67 -7.66 1.08
C ALA A 55 21.67 -7.44 -0.44
N TYR A 56 22.39 -8.30 -1.16
CA TYR A 56 22.52 -8.20 -2.62
C TYR A 56 21.44 -8.98 -3.39
N THR A 57 20.78 -9.93 -2.72
CA THR A 57 19.71 -10.73 -3.34
C THR A 57 18.44 -9.90 -3.45
N PRO A 58 17.85 -9.71 -4.65
CA PRO A 58 16.68 -8.84 -4.84
C PRO A 58 15.37 -9.53 -4.43
N TYR A 59 15.22 -9.88 -3.15
CA TYR A 59 13.98 -10.45 -2.60
C TYR A 59 13.15 -9.38 -1.90
N TYR A 60 12.02 -8.99 -2.50
CA TYR A 60 11.21 -7.85 -2.06
C TYR A 60 9.76 -8.21 -1.71
N TYR A 61 9.16 -7.41 -0.83
CA TYR A 61 7.71 -7.39 -0.59
C TYR A 61 7.18 -5.95 -0.62
N SER A 62 5.92 -5.79 -1.01
CA SER A 62 5.24 -4.49 -0.97
C SER A 62 4.67 -4.21 0.42
N SER A 63 4.76 -2.97 0.88
CA SER A 63 4.16 -2.51 2.13
C SER A 63 3.73 -1.04 2.01
N TYR A 64 2.69 -0.65 2.75
CA TYR A 64 2.19 0.73 2.83
C TYR A 64 2.65 1.39 4.13
#